data_AF-A0A1M2VYQ2-F1
#
_entry.id   AF-A0A1M2VYQ2-F1
#
_cell.length_a   1.000
_cell.length_b   1.000
_cell.length_c   1.000
_cell.angle_alpha   90.00
_cell.angle_beta   90.00
_cell.angle_gamma   90.00
#
_symmetry.space_group_name_H-M   'P 1'
#
loop_
_entity.id
_entity.type
_entity.pdbx_description
1 polymer ?
#
loop_
_entity_poly.entity_id
_entity_poly.type
_entity_poly.pdbx_seq_one_letter_code
_entity_poly.pdbx_strand_id
1 'polypeptide(L)'
;MSATSGVPAQSPNIDITVVMQLLGSMRTTYGTLNQSLNNLKEQGTSIKELGPTIQDGHNQIRDLNTEIERHDAQRASVVDTVKNTIKGELREQALAEMRERINAQIRDEVQKQVKVQVDQQLVRDHLQGISLPEQVEGGRVQITALRAAVTNSEARRANAAINDMQTEFKHVVRADGTRSPKWPANVSSLNALSEEDVAELGRDYGLHLHQRKVLNMNGFLSHIGVFGIRLT
;
A
#
# COMPACT_ATOMS: atom_id res chain seq x y z
N MET A 1 115.53 -10.89 -72.33
CA MET A 1 115.78 -10.15 -71.09
C MET A 1 114.87 -10.73 -70.01
N SER A 2 115.48 -11.37 -68.99
CA SER A 2 115.07 -11.56 -67.57
C SER A 2 113.63 -12.02 -67.22
N ALA A 3 113.33 -12.90 -66.26
CA ALA A 3 114.10 -13.74 -65.32
C ALA A 3 113.15 -14.72 -64.57
N THR A 4 113.68 -15.89 -64.21
CA THR A 4 113.47 -16.75 -63.00
C THR A 4 112.16 -16.78 -62.21
N SER A 5 111.66 -18.00 -61.91
CA SER A 5 111.61 -18.60 -60.54
C SER A 5 110.92 -19.99 -60.55
N GLY A 6 111.43 -20.93 -59.76
CA GLY A 6 110.92 -22.31 -59.65
C GLY A 6 110.49 -22.68 -58.23
N VAL A 7 109.76 -23.79 -58.07
CA VAL A 7 109.52 -24.55 -56.82
C VAL A 7 109.21 -26.02 -57.20
N PRO A 8 109.72 -27.04 -56.47
CA PRO A 8 109.62 -28.46 -56.82
C PRO A 8 108.39 -29.16 -56.20
N ALA A 9 107.86 -30.20 -56.85
CA ALA A 9 106.79 -31.03 -56.31
C ALA A 9 107.30 -32.44 -55.96
N GLN A 10 107.32 -32.73 -54.65
CA GLN A 10 107.47 -34.07 -54.07
C GLN A 10 106.14 -34.83 -54.16
N SER A 11 106.22 -36.12 -54.48
CA SER A 11 105.09 -37.06 -54.49
C SER A 11 104.72 -37.50 -53.06
N PRO A 12 103.44 -37.43 -52.64
CA PRO A 12 103.01 -38.06 -51.40
C PRO A 12 102.46 -39.48 -51.66
N ASN A 13 102.95 -40.42 -50.86
CA ASN A 13 102.51 -41.80 -50.78
C ASN A 13 101.15 -41.84 -50.05
N ILE A 14 100.13 -42.46 -50.65
CA ILE A 14 98.76 -42.48 -50.10
C ILE A 14 98.67 -43.55 -49.00
N ASP A 15 98.40 -43.10 -47.77
CA ASP A 15 98.25 -43.95 -46.58
C ASP A 15 96.85 -44.61 -46.54
N ILE A 16 96.82 -45.92 -46.81
CA ILE A 16 95.62 -46.78 -46.90
C ILE A 16 94.77 -46.75 -45.61
N THR A 17 95.39 -46.42 -44.47
CA THR A 17 94.74 -46.31 -43.16
C THR A 17 93.71 -45.17 -43.12
N VAL A 18 94.01 -44.05 -43.81
CA VAL A 18 93.11 -42.89 -43.92
C VAL A 18 91.89 -43.23 -44.78
N VAL A 19 92.07 -44.05 -45.82
CA VAL A 19 90.97 -44.48 -46.69
C VAL A 19 90.02 -45.42 -45.94
N MET A 20 90.52 -46.33 -45.11
CA MET A 20 89.66 -47.18 -44.28
C MET A 20 88.89 -46.39 -43.21
N GLN A 21 89.52 -45.38 -42.60
CA GLN A 21 88.88 -44.51 -41.62
C GLN A 21 87.78 -43.65 -42.25
N LEU A 22 88.00 -43.17 -43.49
CA LEU A 22 87.01 -42.45 -44.27
C LEU A 22 85.83 -43.34 -44.69
N LEU A 23 86.08 -44.60 -45.05
CA LEU A 23 85.02 -45.57 -45.32
C LEU A 23 84.21 -45.89 -44.05
N GLY A 24 84.88 -45.99 -42.90
CA GLY A 24 84.24 -46.17 -41.59
C GLY A 24 83.36 -44.99 -41.19
N SER A 25 83.82 -43.76 -41.44
CA SER A 25 83.03 -42.55 -41.19
C SER A 25 81.85 -42.45 -42.16
N MET A 26 82.06 -42.70 -43.46
CA MET A 26 80.97 -42.74 -44.44
C MET A 26 79.91 -43.80 -44.10
N ARG A 27 80.32 -44.98 -43.63
CA ARG A 27 79.38 -46.03 -43.21
C ARG A 27 78.58 -45.62 -41.98
N THR A 28 79.23 -44.95 -41.03
CA THR A 28 78.55 -44.39 -39.86
C THR A 28 77.56 -43.30 -40.28
N THR A 29 77.98 -42.37 -41.14
CA THR A 29 77.12 -41.32 -41.68
C THR A 29 75.93 -41.91 -42.42
N TYR A 30 76.14 -42.95 -43.23
CA TYR A 30 75.06 -43.65 -43.93
C TYR A 30 74.09 -44.33 -42.96
N GLY A 31 74.60 -44.93 -41.88
CA GLY A 31 73.78 -45.48 -40.79
C GLY A 31 72.93 -44.42 -40.11
N THR A 32 73.52 -43.28 -39.77
CA THR A 32 72.81 -42.13 -39.17
C THR A 32 71.78 -41.54 -40.13
N LEU A 33 72.10 -41.45 -41.42
CA LEU A 33 71.21 -40.92 -42.44
C LEU A 33 70.02 -41.85 -42.67
N ASN A 34 70.26 -43.16 -42.69
CA ASN A 34 69.21 -44.17 -42.78
C ASN A 34 68.30 -44.15 -41.54
N GLN A 35 68.87 -43.96 -40.35
CA GLN A 35 68.10 -43.82 -39.11
C GLN A 35 67.28 -42.52 -39.10
N SER A 36 67.86 -41.41 -39.55
CA SER A 36 67.16 -40.13 -39.70
C SER A 36 66.00 -40.24 -40.70
N LEU A 37 66.20 -40.96 -41.81
CA LEU A 37 65.18 -41.17 -42.84
C LEU A 37 64.04 -42.08 -42.33
N ASN A 38 64.36 -43.08 -41.52
CA ASN A 38 63.35 -43.91 -40.85
C ASN A 38 62.55 -43.11 -39.81
N ASN A 39 63.21 -42.27 -39.01
CA ASN A 39 62.52 -41.39 -38.05
C ASN A 39 61.63 -40.37 -38.78
N LEU A 40 62.07 -39.84 -39.92
CA LEU A 40 61.28 -38.93 -40.73
C LEU A 40 60.05 -39.62 -41.33
N LYS A 41 60.20 -40.88 -41.73
CA LYS A 41 59.10 -41.72 -42.23
C LYS A 41 58.08 -41.98 -41.14
N GLU A 42 58.52 -42.27 -39.92
CA GLU A 42 57.66 -42.52 -38.76
C GLU A 42 56.93 -41.25 -38.30
N GLN A 43 57.62 -40.10 -38.28
CA GLN A 43 56.99 -38.80 -38.07
C GLN A 43 56.00 -38.45 -39.19
N GLY A 44 56.31 -38.78 -40.44
CA GLY A 44 55.41 -38.60 -41.58
C GLY A 44 54.13 -39.42 -41.47
N THR A 45 54.21 -40.64 -40.90
CA THR A 45 53.01 -41.45 -40.61
C THR A 45 52.18 -40.88 -39.47
N SER A 46 52.80 -40.44 -38.37
CA SER A 46 52.06 -39.79 -37.27
C SER A 46 51.41 -38.47 -37.69
N ILE A 47 52.06 -37.69 -38.56
CA ILE A 47 51.48 -36.46 -39.13
C ILE A 47 50.28 -36.79 -40.03
N LYS A 48 50.37 -37.88 -40.80
CA LYS A 48 49.25 -38.35 -41.63
C LYS A 48 48.05 -38.82 -40.79
N GLU A 49 48.31 -39.41 -39.63
CA GLU A 49 47.26 -39.82 -38.67
C GLU A 49 46.64 -38.64 -37.91
N LEU A 50 47.39 -37.56 -37.68
CA LEU A 50 46.88 -36.33 -37.06
C LEU A 50 46.10 -35.42 -38.03
N GLY A 51 46.31 -35.55 -39.34
CA GLY A 51 45.63 -34.76 -40.36
C GLY A 51 44.09 -34.78 -40.26
N PRO A 52 43.44 -35.96 -40.15
CA PRO A 52 42.00 -36.07 -39.93
C PRO A 52 41.54 -35.37 -38.65
N THR A 53 42.24 -35.59 -37.53
CA THR A 53 41.89 -35.02 -36.22
C THR A 53 41.99 -33.48 -36.18
N ILE A 54 43.00 -32.91 -36.87
CA ILE A 54 43.16 -31.46 -36.99
C ILE A 54 42.04 -30.85 -37.85
N GLN A 55 41.64 -31.55 -38.91
CA GLN A 55 40.55 -31.13 -39.78
C GLN A 55 39.19 -31.19 -39.06
N ASP A 56 38.95 -32.25 -38.29
CA ASP A 56 37.74 -32.40 -37.48
C ASP A 56 37.65 -31.31 -36.39
N GLY A 57 38.78 -30.98 -35.76
CA GLY A 57 38.86 -29.85 -34.82
C GLY A 57 38.56 -28.50 -35.48
N HIS A 58 39.04 -28.28 -36.71
CA HIS A 58 38.71 -27.06 -37.47
C HIS A 58 37.22 -26.96 -37.81
N ASN A 59 36.60 -28.08 -38.17
CA ASN A 59 35.16 -28.13 -38.45
C ASN A 59 34.35 -27.83 -37.17
N GLN A 60 34.71 -28.42 -36.03
CA GLN A 60 34.06 -28.14 -34.75
C GLN A 60 34.21 -26.68 -34.30
N ILE A 61 35.39 -26.07 -34.50
CA ILE A 61 35.60 -24.65 -34.20
C ILE A 61 34.72 -23.76 -35.10
N ARG A 62 34.58 -24.13 -36.38
CA ARG A 62 33.70 -23.42 -37.31
C ARG A 62 32.24 -23.52 -36.89
N ASP A 63 31.79 -24.71 -36.51
CA ASP A 63 30.41 -24.94 -36.06
C ASP A 63 30.12 -24.15 -34.77
N LEU A 64 31.05 -24.18 -33.80
CA LEU A 64 30.96 -23.37 -32.58
C LEU A 64 30.88 -21.88 -32.87
N ASN A 65 31.70 -21.36 -33.79
CA ASN A 65 31.64 -19.94 -34.17
C ASN A 65 30.28 -19.59 -34.79
N THR A 66 29.75 -20.43 -35.67
CA THR A 66 28.40 -20.20 -36.23
C THR A 66 27.30 -20.25 -35.17
N GLU A 67 27.45 -21.12 -34.17
CA GLU A 67 26.50 -21.20 -33.06
C GLU A 67 26.60 -19.99 -32.14
N ILE A 68 27.82 -19.50 -31.86
CA ILE A 68 28.05 -18.25 -31.11
C ILE A 68 27.42 -17.06 -31.83
N GLU A 69 27.65 -16.90 -33.13
CA GLU A 69 27.05 -15.83 -33.92
C GLU A 69 25.52 -15.89 -33.89
N ARG A 70 24.95 -17.10 -34.02
CA ARG A 70 23.50 -17.30 -33.91
C ARG A 70 22.97 -16.89 -32.54
N HIS A 71 23.71 -17.25 -31.48
CA HIS A 71 23.30 -16.97 -30.11
C HIS A 71 23.41 -15.48 -29.78
N ASP A 72 24.42 -14.79 -30.29
CA ASP A 72 24.58 -13.34 -30.13
C ASP A 72 23.51 -12.57 -30.90
N ALA A 73 23.17 -12.99 -32.13
CA ALA A 73 22.05 -12.41 -32.87
C ALA A 73 20.72 -12.59 -32.14
N GLN A 74 20.48 -13.78 -31.56
CA GLN A 74 19.28 -14.05 -30.77
C GLN A 74 19.22 -13.19 -29.50
N ARG A 75 20.35 -13.04 -28.80
CA ARG A 75 20.45 -12.18 -27.61
C ARG A 75 20.19 -10.71 -27.94
N ALA A 76 20.76 -10.20 -29.02
CA ALA A 76 20.51 -8.83 -29.47
C ALA A 76 19.02 -8.58 -29.74
N SER A 77 18.35 -9.51 -30.41
CA SER A 77 16.90 -9.43 -30.68
C SER A 77 16.05 -9.44 -29.40
N VAL A 78 16.41 -10.28 -28.42
CA VAL A 78 15.72 -10.33 -27.12
C VAL A 78 15.91 -9.02 -26.36
N VAL A 79 17.14 -8.48 -26.33
CA VAL A 79 17.44 -7.21 -25.67
C VAL A 79 16.64 -6.05 -26.29
N ASP A 80 16.57 -5.99 -27.62
CA ASP A 80 15.78 -4.97 -28.30
C ASP A 80 14.27 -5.11 -28.04
N THR A 81 13.77 -6.34 -28.00
CA THR A 81 12.36 -6.61 -27.65
C THR A 81 12.05 -6.12 -26.23
N VAL A 82 12.86 -6.51 -25.26
CA VAL A 82 12.71 -6.09 -23.85
C VAL A 82 12.80 -4.57 -23.72
N LYS A 83 13.74 -3.94 -24.43
CA LYS A 83 13.91 -2.47 -24.43
C LYS A 83 12.68 -1.77 -24.99
N ASN A 84 12.07 -2.31 -26.03
CA ASN A 84 10.87 -1.76 -26.64
C ASN A 84 9.64 -1.94 -25.74
N THR A 85 9.46 -3.12 -25.15
CA THR A 85 8.40 -3.40 -24.17
C THR A 85 8.49 -2.48 -22.95
N ILE A 86 9.69 -2.31 -22.38
CA ILE A 86 9.90 -1.40 -21.24
C ILE A 86 9.62 0.06 -21.63
N LYS A 87 10.04 0.50 -22.82
CA LYS A 87 9.85 1.89 -23.24
C LYS A 87 8.41 2.25 -23.58
N GLY A 88 7.67 1.33 -24.18
CA GLY A 88 6.29 1.55 -24.63
C GLY A 88 5.29 1.20 -23.54
N GLU A 89 5.10 -0.10 -23.31
CA GLU A 89 4.00 -0.63 -22.53
C GLU A 89 4.08 -0.23 -21.05
N LEU A 90 5.26 -0.38 -20.44
CA LEU A 90 5.41 -0.03 -19.03
C LEU A 90 5.25 1.47 -18.78
N ARG A 91 5.72 2.31 -19.71
CA ARG A 91 5.57 3.76 -19.61
C ARG A 91 4.12 4.18 -19.77
N GLU A 92 3.41 3.58 -20.72
CA GLU A 92 2.01 3.89 -20.99
C GLU A 92 1.10 3.42 -19.85
N GLN A 93 1.34 2.22 -19.33
CA GLN A 93 0.64 1.72 -18.15
C GLN A 93 0.91 2.59 -16.91
N ALA A 94 2.17 2.96 -16.65
CA ALA A 94 2.51 3.84 -15.55
C ALA A 94 1.85 5.23 -15.68
N LEU A 95 1.78 5.79 -16.89
CA LEU A 95 1.10 7.05 -17.16
C LEU A 95 -0.42 6.94 -16.98
N ALA A 96 -1.02 5.82 -17.40
CA ALA A 96 -2.45 5.58 -17.25
C ALA A 96 -2.84 5.48 -15.76
N GLU A 97 -2.13 4.66 -14.99
CA GLU A 97 -2.36 4.52 -13.54
C GLU A 97 -2.13 5.85 -12.80
N MET A 98 -1.10 6.60 -13.18
CA MET A 98 -0.82 7.91 -12.57
C MET A 98 -1.91 8.93 -12.89
N ARG A 99 -2.40 8.96 -14.14
CA ARG A 99 -3.53 9.82 -14.53
C ARG A 99 -4.80 9.47 -13.77
N GLU A 100 -5.10 8.19 -13.59
CA GLU A 100 -6.26 7.75 -12.84
C GLU A 100 -6.19 8.20 -11.38
N ARG A 101 -5.03 8.00 -10.73
CA ARG A 101 -4.79 8.46 -9.36
C ARG A 101 -4.90 9.98 -9.22
N ILE A 102 -4.30 10.73 -10.15
CA ILE A 102 -4.36 12.20 -10.15
C ILE A 102 -5.81 12.65 -10.33
N ASN A 103 -6.55 12.06 -11.27
CA ASN A 103 -7.95 12.42 -11.49
C ASN A 103 -8.83 12.12 -10.28
N ALA A 104 -8.60 11.01 -9.58
CA ALA A 104 -9.28 10.69 -8.34
C ALA A 104 -8.96 11.72 -7.25
N GLN A 105 -7.68 12.07 -7.07
CA GLN A 105 -7.25 13.09 -6.10
C GLN A 105 -7.83 14.47 -6.42
N ILE A 106 -7.83 14.89 -7.69
CA ILE A 106 -8.44 16.15 -8.13
C ILE A 106 -9.93 16.13 -7.83
N ARG A 107 -10.63 15.04 -8.11
CA ARG A 107 -12.07 14.93 -7.84
C ARG A 107 -12.37 15.07 -6.35
N ASP A 108 -11.63 14.37 -5.50
CA ASP A 108 -11.79 14.45 -4.04
C ASP A 108 -11.50 15.86 -3.52
N GLU A 109 -10.45 16.49 -4.02
CA GLU A 109 -10.06 17.84 -3.62
C GLU A 109 -11.07 18.89 -4.09
N VAL A 110 -11.55 18.80 -5.34
CA VAL A 110 -12.63 19.64 -5.86
C VAL A 110 -13.89 19.45 -5.04
N GLN A 111 -14.27 18.23 -4.70
CA GLN A 111 -15.45 17.97 -3.88
C GLN A 111 -15.33 18.62 -2.49
N LYS A 112 -14.16 18.53 -1.86
CA LYS A 112 -13.90 19.21 -0.58
C LYS A 112 -13.97 20.72 -0.72
N GLN A 113 -13.33 21.30 -1.73
CA GLN A 113 -13.30 22.74 -1.92
C GLN A 113 -14.68 23.31 -2.28
N VAL A 114 -15.43 22.64 -3.16
CA VAL A 114 -16.81 23.02 -3.49
C VAL A 114 -17.69 22.96 -2.25
N LYS A 115 -17.59 21.89 -1.44
CA LYS A 115 -18.34 21.80 -0.19
C LYS A 115 -18.05 23.00 0.73
N VAL A 116 -16.77 23.30 0.97
CA VAL A 116 -16.37 24.44 1.82
C VAL A 116 -16.88 25.77 1.27
N GLN A 117 -16.74 26.01 -0.04
CA GLN A 117 -17.19 27.26 -0.65
C GLN A 117 -18.72 27.39 -0.63
N VAL A 118 -19.45 26.32 -0.92
CA VAL A 118 -20.91 26.28 -0.87
C VAL A 118 -21.39 26.50 0.56
N ASP A 119 -20.80 25.83 1.55
CA ASP A 119 -21.12 26.02 2.97
C ASP A 119 -20.90 27.49 3.38
N GLN A 120 -19.78 28.11 2.97
CA GLN A 120 -19.49 29.52 3.27
C GLN A 120 -20.48 30.48 2.58
N GLN A 121 -20.82 30.25 1.32
CA GLN A 121 -21.76 31.09 0.57
C GLN A 121 -23.18 30.96 1.12
N LEU A 122 -23.63 29.74 1.44
CA LEU A 122 -24.94 29.49 2.06
C LEU A 122 -25.05 30.20 3.42
N VAL A 123 -24.01 30.10 4.26
CA VAL A 123 -24.00 30.75 5.58
C VAL A 123 -24.03 32.27 5.47
N ARG A 124 -23.24 32.84 4.55
CA ARG A 124 -23.17 34.30 4.34
C ARG A 124 -24.47 34.86 3.75
N ASP A 125 -24.98 34.24 2.70
CA ASP A 125 -26.01 34.88 1.87
C ASP A 125 -27.44 34.48 2.26
N HIS A 126 -27.63 33.29 2.84
CA HIS A 126 -28.97 32.71 3.04
C HIS A 126 -29.31 32.35 4.48
N LEU A 127 -28.33 31.96 5.29
CA LEU A 127 -28.59 31.44 6.64
C LEU A 127 -28.33 32.45 7.78
N GLN A 128 -28.12 33.72 7.46
CA GLN A 128 -27.94 34.83 8.43
C GLN A 128 -26.92 34.50 9.54
N GLY A 129 -25.84 33.78 9.19
CA GLY A 129 -24.76 33.45 10.11
C GLY A 129 -24.97 32.22 11.00
N ILE A 130 -26.11 31.50 10.91
CA ILE A 130 -26.32 30.24 11.62
C ILE A 130 -26.09 29.08 10.65
N SER A 131 -25.17 28.18 10.97
CA SER A 131 -24.88 27.05 10.10
C SER A 131 -26.07 26.07 10.02
N LEU A 132 -26.23 25.40 8.88
CA LEU A 132 -27.30 24.42 8.70
C LEU A 132 -27.30 23.31 9.77
N PRO A 133 -26.15 22.78 10.22
CA PRO A 133 -26.09 21.82 11.33
C PRO A 133 -26.65 22.40 12.65
N GLU A 134 -26.34 23.66 12.97
CA GLU A 134 -26.87 24.31 14.17
C GLU A 134 -28.38 24.53 14.09
N GLN A 135 -28.91 24.86 12.91
CA GLN A 135 -30.37 24.97 12.71
C GLN A 135 -31.06 23.62 12.88
N VAL A 136 -30.47 22.55 12.36
CA VAL A 136 -30.99 21.19 12.52
C VAL A 136 -30.99 20.81 13.99
N GLU A 137 -29.91 21.06 14.72
CA GLU A 137 -29.83 20.72 16.15
C GLU A 137 -30.83 21.55 16.97
N GLY A 138 -30.93 22.85 16.72
CA GLY A 138 -31.96 23.71 17.31
C GLY A 138 -33.38 23.18 17.04
N GLY A 139 -33.64 22.73 15.80
CA GLY A 139 -34.90 22.09 15.43
C GLY A 139 -35.16 20.79 16.17
N ARG A 140 -34.15 19.95 16.39
CA ARG A 140 -34.29 18.70 17.17
C ARG A 140 -34.66 18.98 18.62
N VAL A 141 -34.04 19.98 19.23
CA VAL A 141 -34.37 20.43 20.59
C VAL A 141 -35.82 20.92 20.64
N GLN A 142 -36.24 21.75 19.68
CA GLN A 142 -37.62 22.24 19.60
C GLN A 142 -38.65 21.11 19.43
N ILE A 143 -38.38 20.14 18.55
CA ILE A 143 -39.25 18.98 18.34
C ILE A 143 -39.35 18.15 19.63
N THR A 144 -38.24 17.97 20.34
CA THR A 144 -38.21 17.23 21.61
C THR A 144 -39.06 17.95 22.66
N ALA A 145 -38.91 19.28 22.77
CA ALA A 145 -39.74 20.11 23.65
C ALA A 145 -41.23 20.05 23.27
N LEU A 146 -41.57 20.07 21.96
CA LEU A 146 -42.95 19.94 21.49
C LEU A 146 -43.54 18.58 21.87
N ARG A 147 -42.80 17.49 21.67
CA ARG A 147 -43.24 16.13 22.04
C ARG A 147 -43.45 16.01 23.54
N ALA A 148 -42.54 16.57 24.33
CA ALA A 148 -42.69 16.65 25.78
C ALA A 148 -43.96 17.45 26.15
N ALA A 149 -44.22 18.59 25.51
CA ALA A 149 -45.40 19.41 25.76
C ALA A 149 -46.71 18.69 25.42
N VAL A 150 -46.77 17.97 24.29
CA VAL A 150 -47.94 17.16 23.91
C VAL A 150 -48.18 16.05 24.93
N THR A 151 -47.13 15.27 25.24
CA THR A 151 -47.21 14.20 26.24
C THR A 151 -47.68 14.74 27.60
N ASN A 152 -47.15 15.90 28.01
CA ASN A 152 -47.54 16.57 29.24
C ASN A 152 -48.99 17.04 29.21
N SER A 153 -49.47 17.54 28.08
CA SER A 153 -50.87 17.95 27.94
C SER A 153 -51.81 16.76 28.06
N GLU A 154 -51.45 15.60 27.50
CA GLU A 154 -52.23 14.36 27.63
C GLU A 154 -52.20 13.83 29.06
N ALA A 155 -51.02 13.80 29.70
CA ALA A 155 -50.86 13.40 31.09
C ALA A 155 -51.69 14.30 32.02
N ARG A 156 -51.63 15.63 31.84
CA ARG A 156 -52.43 16.60 32.61
C ARG A 156 -53.93 16.39 32.42
N ARG A 157 -54.38 16.10 31.20
CA ARG A 157 -55.79 15.81 30.92
C ARG A 157 -56.25 14.55 31.65
N ALA A 158 -55.43 13.50 31.67
CA ALA A 158 -55.74 12.28 32.41
C ALA A 158 -55.74 12.53 33.93
N ASN A 159 -54.76 13.28 34.43
CA ASN A 159 -54.65 13.62 35.85
C ASN A 159 -55.78 14.52 36.34
N ALA A 160 -56.36 15.36 35.47
CA ALA A 160 -57.50 16.19 35.83
C ALA A 160 -58.77 15.40 36.20
N ALA A 161 -58.87 14.14 35.78
CA ALA A 161 -59.96 13.25 36.17
C ALA A 161 -59.76 12.61 37.56
N ILE A 162 -58.59 12.80 38.19
CA ILE A 162 -58.27 12.20 39.48
C ILE A 162 -58.99 12.94 40.61
N ASN A 163 -59.83 12.21 41.33
CA ASN A 163 -60.62 12.72 42.45
C ASN A 163 -60.38 11.95 43.76
N ASP A 164 -59.51 10.93 43.76
CA ASP A 164 -59.14 10.16 44.95
C ASP A 164 -57.63 10.23 45.23
N MET A 165 -57.23 9.81 46.43
CA MET A 165 -55.83 9.88 46.85
C MET A 165 -54.95 8.72 46.34
N GLN A 166 -55.57 7.66 45.82
CA GLN A 166 -54.89 6.38 45.51
C GLN A 166 -54.62 6.20 44.01
N THR A 167 -55.37 6.87 43.15
CA THR A 167 -55.21 6.81 41.69
C THR A 167 -53.84 7.28 41.29
N GLU A 168 -53.21 6.50 40.41
CA GLU A 168 -51.86 6.76 39.93
C GLU A 168 -51.81 7.96 38.98
N PHE A 169 -50.82 8.84 39.19
CA PHE A 169 -50.56 9.96 38.30
C PHE A 169 -49.97 9.49 36.98
N LYS A 170 -50.49 10.02 35.87
CA LYS A 170 -49.78 10.01 34.59
C LYS A 170 -48.59 10.95 34.65
N HIS A 171 -47.46 10.45 34.19
CA HIS A 171 -46.17 11.11 34.29
C HIS A 171 -46.11 12.34 33.41
N VAL A 172 -45.73 13.46 34.00
CA VAL A 172 -45.34 14.68 33.28
C VAL A 172 -43.83 14.64 33.14
N VAL A 173 -43.33 14.82 31.92
CA VAL A 173 -41.90 14.91 31.62
C VAL A 173 -41.41 16.35 31.70
N ARG A 174 -40.13 16.52 31.98
CA ARG A 174 -39.46 17.83 31.97
C ARG A 174 -39.28 18.34 30.53
N ALA A 175 -38.78 19.56 30.38
CA ALA A 175 -38.52 20.17 29.07
C ALA A 175 -37.49 19.40 28.23
N ASP A 176 -36.59 18.66 28.88
CA ASP A 176 -35.60 17.76 28.27
C ASP A 176 -36.18 16.37 27.90
N GLY A 177 -37.46 16.12 28.19
CA GLY A 177 -38.14 14.84 27.98
C GLY A 177 -37.86 13.78 29.04
N THR A 178 -37.05 14.08 30.06
CA THR A 178 -36.75 13.16 31.17
C THR A 178 -37.79 13.26 32.28
N ARG A 179 -37.77 12.27 33.18
CA ARG A 179 -38.68 12.20 34.34
C ARG A 179 -37.92 12.59 35.60
N SER A 180 -38.59 13.28 36.52
CA SER A 180 -38.02 13.49 37.86
C SER A 180 -37.82 12.16 38.59
N PRO A 181 -36.67 11.92 39.23
CA PRO A 181 -36.44 10.71 40.03
C PRO A 181 -37.32 10.66 41.28
N LYS A 182 -37.86 11.81 41.71
CA LYS A 182 -38.74 11.97 42.89
C LYS A 182 -40.22 11.96 42.51
N TRP A 183 -40.58 11.44 41.33
CA TRP A 183 -41.97 11.40 40.89
C TRP A 183 -42.83 10.53 41.81
N PRO A 184 -43.87 11.08 42.45
CA PRO A 184 -44.77 10.30 43.29
C PRO A 184 -45.76 9.48 42.45
N ALA A 185 -46.10 8.28 42.91
CA ALA A 185 -47.09 7.45 42.22
C ALA A 185 -48.52 8.03 42.33
N ASN A 186 -48.90 8.55 43.51
CA ASN A 186 -50.23 9.12 43.76
C ASN A 186 -50.17 10.22 44.84
N VAL A 187 -51.33 10.78 45.21
CA VAL A 187 -51.41 11.86 46.21
C VAL A 187 -50.90 11.40 47.58
N SER A 188 -51.18 10.16 47.97
CA SER A 188 -50.67 9.61 49.24
C SER A 188 -49.14 9.51 49.23
N SER A 189 -48.52 9.05 48.14
CA SER A 189 -47.07 9.04 47.99
C SER A 189 -46.48 10.46 48.00
N LEU A 190 -47.14 11.43 47.35
CA LEU A 190 -46.73 12.83 47.40
C LEU A 190 -46.75 13.37 48.84
N ASN A 191 -47.75 13.02 49.64
CA ASN A 191 -47.84 13.43 51.04
C ASN A 191 -46.75 12.83 51.93
N ALA A 192 -46.32 11.60 51.62
CA ALA A 192 -45.25 10.91 52.32
C ALA A 192 -43.85 11.46 52.03
N LEU A 193 -43.65 12.25 50.96
CA LEU A 193 -42.34 12.83 50.63
C LEU A 193 -41.87 13.83 51.69
N SER A 194 -40.56 13.95 51.88
CA SER A 194 -39.99 15.00 52.75
C SER A 194 -40.20 16.39 52.16
N GLU A 195 -40.07 17.44 52.97
CA GLU A 195 -40.14 18.81 52.48
C GLU A 195 -39.03 19.12 51.46
N GLU A 196 -37.85 18.54 51.66
CA GLU A 196 -36.71 18.65 50.74
C GLU A 196 -37.00 17.99 49.39
N ASP A 197 -37.58 16.78 49.38
CA ASP A 197 -37.95 16.06 48.16
C ASP A 197 -39.03 16.80 47.37
N VAL A 198 -40.02 17.39 48.05
CA VAL A 198 -41.06 18.20 47.39
C VAL A 198 -40.48 19.48 46.79
N ALA A 199 -39.51 20.11 47.47
CA ALA A 199 -38.81 21.28 46.94
C ALA A 199 -37.90 20.93 45.75
N GLU A 200 -37.23 19.77 45.78
CA GLU A 200 -36.48 19.24 44.64
C GLU A 200 -37.40 18.97 43.44
N LEU A 201 -38.54 18.30 43.68
CA LEU A 201 -39.57 18.08 42.67
C LEU A 201 -40.10 19.40 42.07
N GLY A 202 -40.30 20.42 42.91
CA GLY A 202 -40.68 21.75 42.43
C GLY A 202 -39.63 22.38 41.51
N ARG A 203 -38.33 22.27 41.85
CA ARG A 203 -37.23 22.79 41.03
C ARG A 203 -37.12 22.08 39.69
N ASP A 204 -37.29 20.77 39.68
CA ASP A 204 -37.24 19.94 38.48
C ASP A 204 -38.23 20.38 37.39
N TYR A 205 -39.39 20.89 37.80
CA TYR A 205 -40.44 21.39 36.90
C TYR A 205 -40.50 22.92 36.82
N GLY A 206 -39.53 23.63 37.40
CA GLY A 206 -39.45 25.09 37.37
C GLY A 206 -40.59 25.80 38.11
N LEU A 207 -41.15 25.16 39.14
CA LEU A 207 -42.23 25.71 39.96
C LEU A 207 -41.69 26.70 40.99
N HIS A 208 -42.50 27.72 41.30
CA HIS A 208 -42.20 28.64 42.39
C HIS A 208 -42.27 27.91 43.73
N LEU A 209 -41.19 27.99 44.52
CA LEU A 209 -41.12 27.38 45.84
C LEU A 209 -41.60 28.34 46.91
N HIS A 210 -42.36 27.81 47.86
CA HIS A 210 -42.83 28.45 49.07
C HIS A 210 -42.16 27.81 50.29
N GLN A 211 -42.13 28.56 51.40
CA GLN A 211 -41.61 28.07 52.69
C GLN A 211 -42.45 26.95 53.33
N ARG A 212 -43.68 26.72 52.84
CA ARG A 212 -44.58 25.70 53.37
C ARG A 212 -44.69 24.54 52.40
N LYS A 213 -44.29 23.33 52.81
CA LYS A 213 -44.49 22.07 52.07
C LYS A 213 -45.87 21.94 51.40
N VAL A 214 -46.96 22.21 52.12
CA VAL A 214 -48.33 22.07 51.60
C VAL A 214 -48.60 22.96 50.38
N LEU A 215 -48.05 24.18 50.36
CA LEU A 215 -48.20 25.09 49.21
C LEU A 215 -47.42 24.58 48.00
N ASN A 216 -46.23 24.01 48.22
CA ASN A 216 -45.43 23.40 47.15
C ASN A 216 -46.12 22.16 46.57
N MET A 217 -46.71 21.33 47.43
CA MET A 217 -47.49 20.17 47.00
C MET A 217 -48.72 20.58 46.19
N ASN A 218 -49.50 21.56 46.66
CA ASN A 218 -50.65 22.06 45.94
C ASN A 218 -50.25 22.73 44.60
N GLY A 219 -49.11 23.44 44.58
CA GLY A 219 -48.52 23.96 43.34
C GLY A 219 -48.14 22.86 42.36
N PHE A 220 -47.54 21.77 42.85
CA PHE A 220 -47.23 20.60 42.04
C PHE A 220 -48.48 19.89 41.52
N LEU A 221 -49.49 19.65 42.37
CA LEU A 221 -50.78 19.07 41.96
C LEU A 221 -51.43 19.90 40.85
N SER A 222 -51.46 21.22 41.01
CA SER A 222 -51.96 22.13 39.99
C SER A 222 -51.15 22.06 38.69
N HIS A 223 -49.83 21.90 38.76
CA HIS A 223 -48.97 21.78 37.57
C HIS A 223 -49.20 20.48 36.81
N ILE A 224 -49.43 19.36 37.52
CA ILE A 224 -49.72 18.06 36.90
C ILE A 224 -51.19 17.92 36.49
N GLY A 225 -52.02 18.93 36.74
CA GLY A 225 -53.42 19.02 36.29
C GLY A 225 -54.45 18.48 37.28
N VAL A 226 -54.06 18.13 38.51
CA VAL A 226 -54.98 17.64 39.55
C VAL A 226 -55.59 18.84 40.29
N PHE A 227 -56.90 19.04 40.13
CA PHE A 227 -57.63 20.15 40.77
C PHE A 227 -58.69 19.69 41.79
N GLY A 228 -59.14 18.43 41.72
CA GLY A 228 -60.17 17.88 42.59
C GLY A 228 -59.72 17.66 44.04
N ILE A 229 -58.42 17.75 44.31
CA ILE A 229 -57.82 17.44 45.61
C ILE A 229 -56.97 18.64 46.04
N ARG A 230 -57.28 19.19 47.23
CA ARG A 230 -56.48 20.23 47.88
C ARG A 230 -56.06 19.73 49.26
N LEU A 231 -54.76 19.83 49.54
CA LEU A 231 -54.21 19.49 50.84
C LEU A 231 -54.28 20.73 51.75
N THR A 232 -54.77 20.54 52.97
CA THR A 232 -54.93 21.56 54.01
C THR A 232 -53.84 21.45 55.05
#